data_AF-X6KZP5-F1
#
_entry.id   AF-X6KZP5-F1
#
_cell.length_a   1.000
_cell.length_b   1.000
_cell.length_c   1.000
_cell.angle_alpha   90.00
_cell.angle_beta   90.00
_cell.angle_gamma   90.00
#
_symmetry.space_group_name_H-M   'P 1'
#
loop_
_entity.id
_entity.type
_entity.pdbx_description
1 polymer ?
#
loop_
_entity_poly.entity_id
_entity_poly.type
_entity_poly.pdbx_seq_one_letter_code
_entity_poly.pdbx_strand_id
1 'polypeptide(L)'
;MLKPVLLILLLPLPALADTSPRCAVLAQKALSGWAQVLSAQDAGTEKDALDRLTNVVSLHNGLNCQPSALAEAMDCVALQARAGHDVEQAAETCLQKADLAPPQQ
;
A
#
# COMPACT_ATOMS: atom_id res chain seq x y z
N MET A 1 28.09 -48.73 -1.93
CA MET A 1 28.18 -47.59 -0.99
C MET A 1 27.85 -46.32 -1.76
N LEU A 2 26.61 -45.83 -1.68
CA LEU A 2 26.18 -44.58 -2.34
C LEU A 2 26.28 -43.42 -1.34
N LYS A 3 26.98 -42.36 -1.77
CA LYS A 3 27.21 -41.11 -1.04
C LYS A 3 26.00 -40.20 -1.27
N PRO A 4 25.29 -39.69 -0.24
CA PRO A 4 24.20 -38.75 -0.46
C PRO A 4 24.78 -37.39 -0.85
N VAL A 5 24.47 -36.95 -2.07
CA VAL A 5 24.74 -35.59 -2.54
C VAL A 5 23.70 -34.68 -1.89
N LEU A 6 24.14 -33.90 -0.90
CA LEU A 6 23.33 -32.88 -0.26
C LEU A 6 23.13 -31.72 -1.25
N LEU A 7 22.04 -31.75 -2.00
CA LEU A 7 21.60 -30.63 -2.85
C LEU A 7 21.03 -29.55 -1.93
N ILE A 8 21.86 -28.58 -1.55
CA ILE A 8 21.40 -27.36 -0.87
C ILE A 8 20.71 -26.49 -1.93
N LEU A 9 19.38 -26.53 -1.95
CA LEU A 9 18.54 -25.61 -2.70
C LEU A 9 18.73 -24.20 -2.13
N LEU A 10 19.53 -23.37 -2.81
CA LEU A 10 19.56 -21.92 -2.65
C LEU A 10 18.24 -21.34 -3.17
N LEU A 11 17.18 -21.44 -2.37
CA LEU A 11 15.96 -20.65 -2.61
C LEU A 11 16.30 -19.18 -2.38
N PRO A 12 16.03 -18.28 -3.33
CA PRO A 12 16.15 -16.84 -3.09
C PRO A 12 15.23 -16.48 -1.94
N LEU A 13 15.80 -15.99 -0.82
CA LEU A 13 14.97 -15.44 0.25
C LEU A 13 14.16 -14.29 -0.36
N PRO A 14 12.82 -14.30 -0.24
CA PRO A 14 12.03 -13.14 -0.62
C PRO A 14 12.59 -11.94 0.15
N ALA A 15 12.85 -10.84 -0.54
CA ALA A 15 13.19 -9.60 0.12
C ALA A 15 12.07 -9.30 1.11
N LEU A 16 12.35 -9.40 2.41
CA LEU A 16 11.37 -9.12 3.46
C LEU A 16 10.97 -7.65 3.30
N ALA A 17 9.69 -7.42 3.06
CA ALA A 17 9.19 -6.07 2.88
C ALA A 17 9.30 -5.28 4.20
N ASP A 18 9.72 -4.02 4.11
CA ASP A 18 9.94 -3.14 5.25
C ASP A 18 8.58 -2.70 5.85
N THR A 19 8.37 -2.98 7.14
CA THR A 19 7.17 -2.59 7.90
C THR A 19 7.43 -1.45 8.89
N SER A 20 8.55 -0.74 8.71
CA SER A 20 8.93 0.37 9.57
C SER A 20 7.90 1.51 9.61
N PRO A 21 7.94 2.37 10.64
CA PRO A 21 7.00 3.49 10.77
C PRO A 21 6.91 4.42 9.55
N ARG A 22 8.00 4.58 8.79
CA ARG A 22 8.00 5.34 7.53
C ARG A 22 7.09 4.71 6.47
N CYS A 23 7.06 3.38 6.37
CA CYS A 23 6.21 2.67 5.42
C CYS A 23 4.74 2.84 5.78
N ALA A 24 4.39 2.77 7.08
CA ALA A 24 3.04 3.05 7.56
C ALA A 24 2.59 4.50 7.26
N VAL A 25 3.47 5.49 7.50
CA VAL A 25 3.18 6.90 7.17
C VAL A 25 3.00 7.10 5.66
N LEU A 26 3.82 6.47 4.83
CA LEU A 26 3.70 6.54 3.38
C LEU A 26 2.43 5.85 2.88
N ALA A 27 2.07 4.70 3.46
CA ALA A 27 0.82 3.99 3.14
C ALA A 27 -0.41 4.85 3.50
N GLN A 28 -0.42 5.48 4.67
CA GLN A 28 -1.48 6.40 5.07
C GLN A 28 -1.61 7.59 4.10
N LYS A 29 -0.48 8.19 3.71
CA LYS A 29 -0.47 9.28 2.72
C LYS A 29 -0.94 8.83 1.34
N ALA A 30 -0.56 7.63 0.92
CA ALA A 30 -1.00 7.06 -0.34
C ALA A 30 -2.52 6.82 -0.35
N LEU A 31 -3.09 6.24 0.72
CA LEU A 31 -4.54 6.04 0.76
C LEU A 31 -5.32 7.36 0.87
N SER A 32 -4.81 8.36 1.59
CA SER A 32 -5.42 9.69 1.61
C SER A 32 -5.39 10.35 0.22
N GLY A 33 -4.27 10.24 -0.50
CA GLY A 33 -4.17 10.72 -1.88
C GLY A 33 -5.10 9.97 -2.84
N TRP A 34 -5.22 8.66 -2.66
CA TRP A 34 -6.16 7.83 -3.42
C TRP A 34 -7.62 8.21 -3.15
N ALA A 35 -7.97 8.45 -1.88
CA ALA A 35 -9.29 8.95 -1.51
C ALA A 35 -9.61 10.31 -2.17
N GLN A 36 -8.63 11.21 -2.26
CA GLN A 36 -8.78 12.48 -2.97
C GLN A 36 -9.00 12.30 -4.47
N VAL A 37 -8.28 11.36 -5.11
CA VAL A 37 -8.52 10.99 -6.52
C VAL A 37 -9.94 10.50 -6.72
N LEU A 38 -10.42 9.60 -5.85
CA LEU A 38 -11.78 9.04 -5.94
C LEU A 38 -12.90 10.06 -5.67
N SER A 39 -12.63 11.08 -4.85
CA SER A 39 -13.58 12.12 -4.48
C SER A 39 -13.50 13.37 -5.36
N ALA A 40 -12.57 13.43 -6.31
CA ALA A 40 -12.41 14.58 -7.19
C ALA A 40 -13.64 14.77 -8.09
N GLN A 41 -14.11 16.01 -8.21
CA GLN A 41 -15.29 16.37 -9.03
C GLN A 41 -14.90 17.02 -10.36
N ASP A 42 -13.63 17.35 -10.54
CA ASP A 42 -13.09 17.96 -11.75
C ASP A 42 -11.69 17.41 -12.07
N ALA A 43 -11.34 17.48 -13.37
CA ALA A 43 -10.10 16.91 -13.88
C ALA A 43 -8.83 17.60 -13.37
N GLY A 44 -8.89 18.87 -12.94
CA GLY A 44 -7.75 19.59 -12.39
C GLY A 44 -7.39 19.05 -11.01
N THR A 45 -8.40 18.96 -10.12
CA THR A 45 -8.24 18.38 -8.78
C THR A 45 -7.82 16.92 -8.83
N GLU A 46 -8.41 16.13 -9.75
CA GLU A 46 -8.04 14.73 -9.96
C GLU A 46 -6.57 14.59 -10.35
N LYS A 47 -6.10 15.40 -11.31
CA LYS A 47 -4.70 15.39 -11.75
C LYS A 47 -3.75 15.73 -10.61
N ASP A 48 -4.02 16.78 -9.85
CA ASP A 48 -3.16 17.20 -8.74
C ASP A 48 -3.11 16.16 -7.62
N ALA A 49 -4.22 15.45 -7.38
CA ALA A 49 -4.26 14.35 -6.42
C ALA A 49 -3.48 13.12 -6.94
N LEU A 50 -3.61 12.81 -8.23
CA LEU A 50 -2.91 11.70 -8.86
C LEU A 50 -1.39 11.92 -8.87
N ASP A 51 -0.93 13.12 -9.24
CA ASP A 51 0.50 13.45 -9.25
C ASP A 51 1.12 13.32 -7.84
N ARG A 52 0.39 13.75 -6.79
CA ARG A 52 0.79 13.57 -5.39
C ARG A 52 0.82 12.09 -5.00
N LEU A 53 -0.21 11.33 -5.36
CA LEU A 53 -0.28 9.88 -5.10
C LEU A 53 0.90 9.14 -5.73
N THR A 54 1.20 9.40 -7.01
CA THR A 54 2.30 8.77 -7.73
C THR A 54 3.65 8.99 -7.05
N ASN A 55 3.90 10.20 -6.54
CA ASN A 55 5.12 10.50 -5.79
C ASN A 55 5.22 9.67 -4.50
N VAL A 56 4.13 9.57 -3.73
CA VAL A 56 4.11 8.82 -2.47
C VAL A 56 4.28 7.32 -2.73
N VAL A 57 3.58 6.75 -3.72
CA VAL A 57 3.70 5.33 -4.09
C VAL A 57 5.11 5.02 -4.59
N SER A 58 5.72 5.93 -5.35
CA SER A 58 7.10 5.77 -5.81
C SER A 58 8.09 5.74 -4.65
N LEU A 59 7.92 6.60 -3.64
CA LEU A 59 8.73 6.57 -2.41
C LEU A 59 8.49 5.29 -1.60
N HIS A 60 7.24 4.86 -1.45
CA HIS A 60 6.88 3.64 -0.74
C HIS A 60 7.55 2.41 -1.38
N ASN A 61 7.50 2.30 -2.71
CA ASN A 61 8.14 1.21 -3.44
C ASN A 61 9.67 1.32 -3.44
N GLY A 62 10.21 2.53 -3.60
CA GLY A 62 11.65 2.77 -3.60
C GLY A 62 12.34 2.49 -2.27
N LEU A 63 11.58 2.51 -1.16
CA LEU A 63 12.05 2.15 0.18
C LEU A 63 11.82 0.67 0.54
N ASN A 64 11.40 -0.14 -0.43
CA ASN A 64 11.12 -1.57 -0.24
C ASN A 64 10.05 -1.84 0.84
N CYS A 65 9.06 -0.95 0.97
CA CYS A 65 7.86 -1.20 1.77
C CYS A 65 7.00 -2.32 1.13
N GLN A 66 5.78 -2.60 1.63
CA GLN A 66 4.92 -3.69 1.12
C GLN A 66 4.02 -3.26 -0.07
N PRO A 67 4.45 -3.31 -1.34
CA PRO A 67 3.64 -2.80 -2.47
C PRO A 67 2.32 -3.54 -2.66
N SER A 68 2.30 -4.85 -2.42
CA SER A 68 1.09 -5.68 -2.55
C SER A 68 0.03 -5.27 -1.52
N ALA A 69 0.43 -5.11 -0.26
CA ALA A 69 -0.48 -4.67 0.79
C ALA A 69 -1.06 -3.28 0.49
N LEU A 70 -0.24 -2.36 -0.04
CA LEU A 70 -0.72 -1.02 -0.41
C LEU A 70 -1.74 -1.09 -1.56
N ALA A 71 -1.47 -1.91 -2.59
CA ALA A 71 -2.41 -2.12 -3.69
C ALA A 71 -3.74 -2.71 -3.20
N GLU A 72 -3.70 -3.73 -2.35
CA GLU A 72 -4.89 -4.34 -1.74
C GLU A 72 -5.69 -3.32 -0.92
N ALA A 73 -5.00 -2.44 -0.19
CA ALA A 73 -5.65 -1.38 0.57
C ALA A 73 -6.33 -0.35 -0.36
N MET A 74 -5.69 0.05 -1.46
CA MET A 74 -6.29 0.95 -2.46
C MET A 74 -7.52 0.33 -3.14
N ASP A 75 -7.46 -0.95 -3.49
CA ASP A 75 -8.58 -1.70 -4.05
C ASP A 75 -9.75 -1.78 -3.05
N CYS A 76 -9.44 -2.03 -1.78
CA CYS A 76 -10.42 -2.01 -0.70
C CYS A 76 -11.14 -0.64 -0.63
N VAL A 77 -10.43 0.48 -0.70
CA VAL A 77 -11.06 1.82 -0.68
C VAL A 77 -11.98 2.01 -1.88
N ALA A 78 -11.53 1.63 -3.08
CA ALA A 78 -12.33 1.76 -4.29
C ALA A 78 -13.62 0.91 -4.21
N LEU A 79 -13.56 -0.29 -3.63
CA LEU A 79 -14.73 -1.13 -3.42
C LEU A 79 -15.71 -0.51 -2.41
N GLN A 80 -15.21 0.03 -1.30
CA GLN A 80 -16.03 0.69 -0.29
C GLN A 80 -16.72 1.95 -0.85
N ALA A 81 -15.98 2.78 -1.60
CA ALA A 81 -16.52 3.97 -2.26
C ALA A 81 -17.66 3.61 -3.23
N ARG A 82 -17.50 2.53 -4.01
CA ARG A 82 -18.55 2.02 -4.91
C ARG A 82 -19.79 1.52 -4.17
N ALA A 83 -19.62 1.01 -2.95
CA ALA A 83 -20.72 0.61 -2.09
C ALA A 83 -21.39 1.80 -1.36
N GLY A 84 -20.93 3.04 -1.60
CA GLY A 84 -21.51 4.26 -1.04
C GLY A 84 -20.98 4.63 0.35
N HIS A 85 -19.89 4.00 0.79
CA HIS A 85 -19.23 4.39 2.03
C HIS A 85 -18.43 5.69 1.86
N ASP A 86 -18.29 6.43 2.96
CA ASP A 86 -17.39 7.57 3.03
C ASP A 86 -15.95 7.13 2.72
N VAL A 87 -15.29 7.85 1.81
CA VAL A 87 -14.00 7.45 1.25
C VAL A 87 -12.87 7.62 2.27
N GLU A 88 -12.96 8.62 3.15
CA GLU A 88 -11.96 8.84 4.20
C GLU A 88 -12.04 7.74 5.26
N GLN A 89 -13.25 7.42 5.72
CA GLN A 89 -13.48 6.29 6.64
C GLN A 89 -13.10 4.94 6.01
N ALA A 90 -13.37 4.76 4.72
CA ALA A 90 -12.93 3.58 3.97
C ALA A 90 -11.40 3.49 3.94
N ALA A 91 -10.69 4.60 3.72
CA ALA A 91 -9.23 4.64 3.72
C ALA A 91 -8.66 4.17 5.06
N GLU A 92 -9.16 4.66 6.19
CA GLU A 92 -8.71 4.23 7.52
C GLU A 92 -8.96 2.74 7.75
N THR A 93 -10.16 2.26 7.38
CA THR A 93 -10.55 0.85 7.55
C THR A 93 -9.68 -0.07 6.69
N CYS A 94 -9.41 0.32 5.44
CA CYS A 94 -8.62 -0.48 4.51
C CYS A 94 -7.13 -0.48 4.87
N LEU A 95 -6.61 0.62 5.42
CA LEU A 95 -5.25 0.69 5.97
C LEU A 95 -5.04 -0.33 7.10
N GLN A 96 -6.02 -0.42 8.02
CA GLN A 96 -5.98 -1.38 9.13
C GLN A 96 -6.07 -2.83 8.63
N LYS A 97 -6.96 -3.10 7.66
CA LYS A 97 -7.12 -4.45 7.08
C LYS A 97 -5.87 -4.95 6.38
N ALA A 98 -5.09 -4.07 5.77
CA ALA A 98 -3.86 -4.39 5.08
C ALA A 98 -2.63 -4.46 6.01
N ASP A 99 -2.81 -4.30 7.32
CA ASP A 99 -1.71 -4.21 8.30
C ASP A 99 -0.70 -3.09 7.96
N LEU A 100 -1.20 -1.99 7.41
CA LEU A 100 -0.41 -0.81 7.03
C LEU A 100 -0.61 0.36 7.99
N ALA A 101 -1.44 0.18 9.02
CA ALA A 101 -1.70 1.23 9.98
C ALA A 101 -0.44 1.49 10.84
N PRO A 102 -0.10 2.77 11.11
CA PRO A 102 0.97 3.07 12.05
C PRO A 102 0.65 2.50 13.43
N PRO A 103 1.66 2.02 14.18
CA PRO A 103 1.46 1.53 15.54
C PRO A 103 0.86 2.65 16.39
N GLN A 104 -0.24 2.35 17.08
CA GLN A 104 -0.86 3.31 18.00
C GLN A 104 0.12 3.58 19.15
N GLN A 105 0.49 4.85 19.32
CA GLN A 105 1.38 5.32 20.39
C GLN A 105 0.61 5.54 21.69
#